data_AF-A0A1I8NVA5-F1
#
_entry.id   AF-A0A1I8NVA5-F1
#
_cell.length_a   1.000
_cell.length_b   1.000
_cell.length_c   1.000
_cell.angle_alpha   90.00
_cell.angle_beta   90.00
_cell.angle_gamma   90.00
#
_symmetry.space_group_name_H-M   'P 1'
#
loop_
_entity.id
_entity.type
_entity.pdbx_description
1 polymer ?
#
loop_
_entity_poly.entity_id
_entity_poly.type
_entity_poly.pdbx_seq_one_letter_code
_entity_poly.pdbx_strand_id
1 'polypeptide(L)'
;MPPKQKKALIDGVDTSNMSRDQLEAFAVRLKAEMEREREERNFFQMERDKIRTFWEITRGQLEDITTELRQKDHEVEMTQQVADIEAKQIMQQMKHLQFENQNKISEVRAEAMTQLKMSQEDHETQEMQLLKDLRELKRLRREDQEMHELQIQQLKMNNIESITDLRTKFEKESKDLTLLHEEKMLDLKNEIELIYRMQMFEVEERKNLQIQKLIENHDMAFNDMKTYYNDITLNNLGLISSLKEQMETLRKQAERNERLAADMAIENRKLKEPLEQAKQELVVMKRKLEFYDRDRAQLSRLKTRNAQVEKQLKALTWETEALLLRNDTLVKEREELKNKFEDVVIELQQKTGLKNVLLERKIAIMEREGEKQEIMLKETIETCAAVAKASGREMESPLELERRVENVLDEKNKLIQELRYELARLTKAHDDLLATYEAKLVQYGIPKEELGFEPLRTTSRWTYLSGPAGLVTRNP
;
A
#
# COMPACT_ATOMS: atom_id res chain seq x y z
N MET A 1 -114.69 -92.09 113.43
CA MET A 1 -115.28 -92.90 112.34
C MET A 1 -115.15 -92.11 111.04
N PRO A 2 -115.16 -92.78 109.86
CA PRO A 2 -114.05 -93.22 109.00
C PRO A 2 -113.56 -92.14 107.98
N PRO A 3 -112.46 -92.39 107.25
CA PRO A 3 -111.93 -91.51 106.20
C PRO A 3 -112.72 -91.69 104.88
N LYS A 4 -113.05 -90.59 104.19
CA LYS A 4 -113.53 -90.62 102.80
C LYS A 4 -112.47 -90.07 101.85
N GLN A 5 -112.25 -90.82 100.79
CA GLN A 5 -111.13 -90.81 99.84
C GLN A 5 -111.03 -89.54 98.99
N LYS A 6 -109.79 -89.32 98.54
CA LYS A 6 -109.25 -88.17 97.79
C LYS A 6 -110.09 -87.78 96.55
N LYS A 7 -110.33 -86.48 96.44
CA LYS A 7 -110.73 -85.81 95.19
C LYS A 7 -109.66 -86.01 94.12
N ALA A 8 -110.04 -86.42 92.91
CA ALA A 8 -109.14 -86.51 91.77
C ALA A 8 -109.01 -85.12 91.13
N LEU A 9 -107.89 -84.45 91.42
CA LEU A 9 -107.50 -83.20 90.80
C LEU A 9 -106.61 -83.54 89.59
N ILE A 10 -107.07 -83.23 88.37
CA ILE A 10 -106.26 -83.34 87.14
C ILE A 10 -106.18 -81.93 86.57
N ASP A 11 -104.94 -81.42 86.47
CA ASP A 11 -104.60 -80.06 86.03
C ASP A 11 -105.39 -78.94 86.74
N GLY A 12 -105.39 -79.00 88.08
CA GLY A 12 -106.00 -77.97 88.94
C GLY A 12 -107.53 -77.98 89.03
N VAL A 13 -108.23 -78.87 88.30
CA VAL A 13 -109.71 -78.95 88.27
C VAL A 13 -110.22 -80.21 89.01
N ASP A 14 -111.26 -80.04 89.84
CA ASP A 14 -111.91 -81.12 90.63
C ASP A 14 -112.87 -81.93 89.74
N THR A 15 -112.41 -83.08 89.26
CA THR A 15 -113.11 -83.93 88.28
C THR A 15 -114.26 -84.76 88.88
N SER A 16 -114.49 -84.67 90.18
CA SER A 16 -115.42 -85.54 90.91
C SER A 16 -116.92 -85.23 90.71
N ASN A 17 -117.26 -84.06 90.13
CA ASN A 17 -118.64 -83.62 89.86
C ASN A 17 -118.93 -83.40 88.35
N MET A 18 -118.02 -83.77 87.46
CA MET A 18 -118.19 -83.59 86.02
C MET A 18 -118.97 -84.74 85.40
N SER A 19 -119.92 -84.45 84.52
CA SER A 19 -120.61 -85.48 83.73
C SER A 19 -119.63 -86.14 82.74
N ARG A 20 -119.97 -87.33 82.22
CA ARG A 20 -119.14 -88.05 81.23
C ARG A 20 -118.73 -87.15 80.05
N ASP A 21 -119.65 -86.35 79.54
CA ASP A 21 -119.39 -85.43 78.42
C ASP A 21 -118.42 -84.30 78.80
N GLN A 22 -118.44 -83.84 80.06
CA GLN A 22 -117.52 -82.82 80.57
C GLN A 22 -116.11 -83.39 80.79
N LEU A 23 -115.99 -84.66 81.19
CA LEU A 23 -114.70 -85.35 81.29
C LEU A 23 -114.09 -85.67 79.92
N GLU A 24 -114.90 -86.05 78.93
CA GLU A 24 -114.44 -86.20 77.54
C GLU A 24 -113.95 -84.86 76.97
N ALA A 25 -114.69 -83.77 77.17
CA ALA A 25 -114.24 -82.44 76.75
C ALA A 25 -112.94 -81.99 77.44
N PHE A 26 -112.77 -82.29 78.74
CA PHE A 26 -111.54 -81.99 79.47
C PHE A 26 -110.35 -82.82 78.97
N ALA A 27 -110.54 -84.11 78.70
CA ALA A 27 -109.51 -84.98 78.12
C ALA A 27 -109.09 -84.53 76.71
N VAL A 28 -110.04 -84.07 75.88
CA VAL A 28 -109.75 -83.50 74.55
C VAL A 28 -108.94 -82.20 74.68
N ARG A 29 -109.28 -81.34 75.65
CA ARG A 29 -108.53 -80.11 75.91
C ARG A 29 -107.10 -80.38 76.37
N LEU A 30 -106.91 -81.29 77.32
CA LEU A 30 -105.59 -81.66 77.82
C LEU A 30 -104.72 -82.29 76.73
N LYS A 31 -105.34 -83.10 75.85
CA LYS A 31 -104.64 -83.67 74.68
C LYS A 31 -104.26 -82.59 73.68
N ALA A 32 -105.10 -81.59 73.46
CA ALA A 32 -104.80 -80.46 72.59
C ALA A 32 -103.69 -79.57 73.17
N GLU A 33 -103.66 -79.35 74.48
CA GLU A 33 -102.57 -78.64 75.16
C GLU A 33 -101.25 -79.43 75.11
N MET A 34 -101.30 -80.75 75.30
CA MET A 34 -100.11 -81.60 75.19
C MET A 34 -99.55 -81.64 73.77
N GLU A 35 -100.41 -81.69 72.73
CA GLU A 35 -99.94 -81.57 71.34
C GLU A 35 -99.41 -80.18 71.03
N ARG A 36 -100.01 -79.11 71.56
CA ARG A 36 -99.49 -77.75 71.43
C ARG A 36 -98.11 -77.60 72.06
N GLU A 37 -97.91 -78.09 73.28
CA GLU A 37 -96.59 -78.06 73.93
C GLU A 37 -95.55 -78.88 73.16
N ARG A 38 -95.99 -79.96 72.50
CA ARG A 38 -95.13 -80.79 71.66
C ARG A 38 -94.76 -80.07 70.36
N GLU A 39 -95.69 -79.39 69.73
CA GLU A 39 -95.47 -78.51 68.57
C GLU A 39 -94.53 -77.35 68.94
N GLU A 40 -94.75 -76.69 70.08
CA GLU A 40 -93.89 -75.62 70.58
C GLU A 40 -92.47 -76.12 70.85
N ARG A 41 -92.32 -77.29 71.50
CA ARG A 41 -91.00 -77.92 71.71
C ARG A 41 -90.30 -78.22 70.38
N ASN A 42 -91.02 -78.79 69.41
CA ASN A 42 -90.47 -79.08 68.09
C ASN A 42 -90.05 -77.79 67.37
N PHE A 43 -90.87 -76.73 67.45
CA PHE A 43 -90.55 -75.42 66.90
C PHE A 43 -89.28 -74.84 67.52
N PHE A 44 -89.17 -74.82 68.85
CA PHE A 44 -87.98 -74.32 69.55
C PHE A 44 -86.73 -75.19 69.29
N GLN A 45 -86.88 -76.50 69.10
CA GLN A 45 -85.76 -77.35 68.67
C GLN A 45 -85.28 -76.99 67.26
N MET A 46 -86.19 -76.83 66.30
CA MET A 46 -85.83 -76.40 64.95
C MET A 46 -85.18 -75.01 64.94
N GLU A 47 -85.71 -74.05 65.72
CA GLU A 47 -85.11 -72.71 65.82
C GLU A 47 -83.73 -72.76 66.47
N ARG A 48 -83.53 -73.56 67.53
CA ARG A 48 -82.21 -73.75 68.13
C ARG A 48 -81.22 -74.36 67.13
N ASP A 49 -81.64 -75.37 66.37
CA ASP A 49 -80.77 -76.03 65.40
C ASP A 49 -80.47 -75.12 64.19
N LYS A 50 -81.43 -74.29 63.75
CA LYS A 50 -81.19 -73.20 62.79
C LYS A 50 -80.19 -72.18 63.31
N ILE A 51 -80.34 -71.70 64.54
CA ILE A 51 -79.40 -70.76 65.16
C ILE A 51 -78.00 -71.39 65.25
N ARG A 52 -77.92 -72.66 65.60
CA ARG A 52 -76.65 -73.39 65.66
C ARG A 52 -75.99 -73.50 64.28
N THR A 53 -76.74 -73.86 63.24
CA THR A 53 -76.19 -73.92 61.87
C THR A 53 -75.75 -72.55 61.37
N PHE A 54 -76.52 -71.48 61.62
CA PHE A 54 -76.08 -70.12 61.31
C PHE A 54 -74.82 -69.74 62.07
N TRP A 55 -74.73 -70.10 63.35
CA TRP A 55 -73.54 -69.84 64.16
C TRP A 55 -72.32 -70.61 63.64
N GLU A 56 -72.47 -71.89 63.28
CA GLU A 56 -71.38 -72.69 62.71
C GLU A 56 -70.92 -72.15 61.34
N ILE A 57 -71.87 -71.73 60.47
CA ILE A 57 -71.56 -71.11 59.17
C ILE A 57 -70.87 -69.75 59.36
N THR A 58 -71.42 -68.85 60.18
CA THR A 58 -70.83 -67.52 60.39
C THR A 58 -69.48 -67.61 61.08
N ARG A 59 -69.29 -68.57 61.98
CA ARG A 59 -67.98 -68.87 62.56
C ARG A 59 -66.99 -69.38 61.51
N GLY A 60 -67.40 -70.31 60.64
CA GLY A 60 -66.55 -70.79 59.55
C GLY A 60 -66.16 -69.67 58.59
N GLN A 61 -67.12 -68.83 58.17
CA GLN A 61 -66.87 -67.65 57.34
C GLN A 61 -65.92 -66.66 58.02
N LEU A 62 -66.04 -66.46 59.34
CA LEU A 62 -65.11 -65.62 60.08
C LEU A 62 -63.70 -66.22 60.07
N GLU A 63 -63.56 -67.53 60.30
CA GLU A 63 -62.28 -68.23 60.24
C GLU A 63 -61.66 -68.14 58.83
N ASP A 64 -62.44 -68.33 57.77
CA ASP A 64 -62.01 -68.18 56.37
C ASP A 64 -61.54 -66.75 56.06
N ILE A 65 -62.35 -65.72 56.38
CA ILE A 65 -61.96 -64.32 56.18
C ILE A 65 -60.71 -63.96 57.00
N THR A 66 -60.58 -64.50 58.21
CA THR A 66 -59.41 -64.25 59.05
C THR A 66 -58.15 -64.87 58.45
N THR A 67 -58.26 -66.07 57.84
CA THR A 67 -57.13 -66.69 57.14
C THR A 67 -56.79 -65.96 55.85
N GLU A 68 -57.78 -65.51 55.08
CA GLU A 68 -57.57 -64.70 53.86
C GLU A 68 -56.92 -63.35 54.19
N LEU A 69 -57.35 -62.67 55.26
CA LEU A 69 -56.75 -61.41 55.71
C LEU A 69 -55.26 -61.62 56.04
N ARG A 70 -54.92 -62.67 56.79
CA ARG A 70 -53.52 -63.01 57.09
C ARG A 70 -52.70 -63.31 55.84
N GLN A 71 -53.30 -63.99 54.86
CA GLN A 71 -52.64 -64.23 53.58
C GLN A 71 -52.39 -62.92 52.83
N LYS A 72 -53.36 -61.98 52.83
CA LYS A 72 -53.20 -60.67 52.21
C LYS A 72 -52.16 -59.81 52.92
N ASP A 73 -52.13 -59.81 54.24
CA ASP A 73 -51.09 -59.14 55.01
C ASP A 73 -49.71 -59.69 54.65
N HIS A 74 -49.58 -61.02 54.52
CA HIS A 74 -48.33 -61.65 54.08
C HIS A 74 -47.96 -61.29 52.63
N GLU A 75 -48.92 -61.27 51.70
CA GLU A 75 -48.69 -60.82 50.32
C GLU A 75 -48.19 -59.36 50.28
N VAL A 76 -48.78 -58.47 51.09
CA VAL A 76 -48.34 -57.08 51.22
C VAL A 76 -46.91 -57.01 51.77
N GLU A 77 -46.59 -57.76 52.82
CA GLU A 77 -45.23 -57.83 53.36
C GLU A 77 -44.21 -58.31 52.30
N MET A 78 -44.55 -59.36 51.54
CA MET A 78 -43.67 -59.88 50.50
C MET A 78 -43.46 -58.87 49.36
N THR A 79 -44.51 -58.18 48.91
CA THR A 79 -44.38 -57.13 47.89
C THR A 79 -43.56 -55.94 48.38
N GLN A 80 -43.71 -55.54 49.64
CA GLN A 80 -42.89 -54.49 50.25
C GLN A 80 -41.42 -54.90 50.34
N GLN A 81 -41.13 -56.15 50.70
CA GLN A 81 -39.75 -56.66 50.71
C GLN A 81 -39.11 -56.63 49.32
N VAL A 82 -39.86 -57.00 48.28
CA VAL A 82 -39.37 -56.91 46.88
C VAL A 82 -39.11 -55.45 46.50
N ALA A 83 -40.06 -54.55 46.78
CA ALA A 83 -39.89 -53.12 46.50
C ALA A 83 -38.68 -52.52 47.24
N ASP A 84 -38.43 -52.91 48.49
CA ASP A 84 -37.27 -52.47 49.27
C ASP A 84 -35.95 -52.97 48.68
N ILE A 85 -35.92 -54.20 48.13
CA ILE A 85 -34.75 -54.75 47.44
C ILE A 85 -34.51 -53.99 46.14
N GLU A 86 -35.55 -53.76 45.33
CA GLU A 86 -35.46 -52.99 44.08
C GLU A 86 -34.99 -51.56 44.34
N ALA A 87 -35.54 -50.88 45.36
CA ALA A 87 -35.12 -49.54 45.76
C ALA A 87 -33.64 -49.50 46.15
N LYS A 88 -33.14 -50.51 46.87
CA LYS A 88 -31.70 -50.64 47.20
C LYS A 88 -30.84 -50.86 45.95
N GLN A 89 -31.29 -51.69 45.02
CA GLN A 89 -30.59 -51.95 43.76
C GLN A 89 -30.51 -50.68 42.90
N ILE A 90 -31.62 -49.97 42.72
CA ILE A 90 -31.68 -48.69 42.00
C ILE A 90 -30.76 -47.66 42.66
N MET A 91 -30.77 -47.58 44.00
CA MET A 91 -29.88 -46.66 44.73
C MET A 91 -28.40 -47.00 44.52
N GLN A 92 -28.03 -48.29 44.49
CA GLN A 92 -26.67 -48.71 44.19
C GLN A 92 -26.27 -48.38 42.74
N GLN A 93 -27.16 -48.63 41.78
CA GLN A 93 -26.93 -48.26 40.37
C GLN A 93 -26.74 -46.75 40.20
N MET A 94 -27.57 -45.94 40.88
CA MET A 94 -27.43 -44.49 40.88
C MET A 94 -26.08 -44.04 41.45
N LYS A 95 -25.64 -44.64 42.57
CA LYS A 95 -24.32 -44.36 43.16
C LYS A 95 -23.17 -44.73 42.22
N HIS A 96 -23.26 -45.88 41.54
CA HIS A 96 -22.26 -46.28 40.55
C HIS A 96 -22.22 -45.30 39.38
N LEU A 97 -23.36 -44.93 38.80
CA LEU A 97 -23.44 -43.98 37.70
C LEU A 97 -22.89 -42.60 38.08
N GLN A 98 -23.17 -42.13 39.31
CA GLN A 98 -22.61 -40.88 39.82
C GLN A 98 -21.08 -40.94 39.94
N PHE A 99 -20.54 -42.04 40.48
CA PHE A 99 -19.10 -42.22 40.61
C PHE A 99 -18.42 -42.32 39.24
N GLU A 100 -19.01 -43.08 38.31
CA GLU A 100 -18.50 -43.21 36.95
C GLU A 100 -18.52 -41.87 36.20
N ASN A 101 -19.59 -41.09 36.33
CA ASN A 101 -19.66 -39.75 35.74
C ASN A 101 -18.61 -38.82 36.35
N GLN A 102 -18.45 -38.84 37.68
CA GLN A 102 -17.43 -38.03 38.35
C GLN A 102 -16.01 -38.40 37.90
N ASN A 103 -15.73 -39.69 37.69
CA ASN A 103 -14.45 -40.15 37.16
C ASN A 103 -14.25 -39.68 35.72
N LYS A 104 -15.24 -39.87 34.84
CA LYS A 104 -15.18 -39.38 33.44
C LYS A 104 -14.95 -37.88 33.37
N ILE A 105 -15.64 -37.09 34.19
CA ILE A 105 -15.43 -35.64 34.28
C ILE A 105 -13.99 -35.33 34.73
N SER A 106 -13.45 -36.10 35.67
CA SER A 106 -12.08 -35.91 36.17
C SER A 106 -11.03 -36.28 35.11
N GLU A 107 -11.26 -37.36 34.36
CA GLU A 107 -10.42 -37.79 33.23
C GLU A 107 -10.41 -36.74 32.13
N VAL A 108 -11.59 -36.30 31.66
CA VAL A 108 -11.70 -35.26 30.63
C VAL A 108 -11.04 -33.95 31.06
N ARG A 109 -11.15 -33.57 32.34
CA ARG A 109 -10.44 -32.39 32.88
C ARG A 109 -8.93 -32.57 32.88
N ALA A 110 -8.43 -33.75 33.23
CA ALA A 110 -7.01 -34.05 33.20
C ALA A 110 -6.47 -34.03 31.76
N GLU A 111 -7.17 -34.64 30.81
CA GLU A 111 -6.84 -34.62 29.39
C GLU A 111 -6.85 -33.22 28.80
N ALA A 112 -7.87 -32.41 29.11
CA ALA A 112 -7.93 -31.02 28.67
C ALA A 112 -6.75 -30.20 29.22
N MET A 113 -6.36 -30.44 30.48
CA MET A 113 -5.23 -29.75 31.11
C MET A 113 -3.89 -30.15 30.50
N THR A 114 -3.70 -31.43 30.17
CA THR A 114 -2.47 -31.89 29.49
C THR A 114 -2.39 -31.38 28.06
N GLN A 115 -3.50 -31.39 27.30
CA GLN A 115 -3.55 -30.81 25.96
C GLN A 115 -3.26 -29.31 25.97
N LEU A 116 -3.84 -28.56 26.91
CA LEU A 116 -3.56 -27.13 27.05
C LEU A 116 -2.08 -26.88 27.34
N LYS A 117 -1.48 -27.68 28.23
CA LYS A 117 -0.05 -27.57 28.56
C LYS A 117 0.85 -27.90 27.37
N MET A 118 0.57 -28.96 26.61
CA MET A 118 1.32 -29.28 25.40
C MET A 118 1.23 -28.16 24.36
N SER A 119 0.03 -27.60 24.14
CA SER A 119 -0.15 -26.46 23.24
C SER A 119 0.60 -25.22 23.70
N GLN A 120 0.66 -24.96 25.02
CA GLN A 120 1.46 -23.87 25.58
C GLN A 120 2.96 -24.07 25.34
N GLU A 121 3.48 -25.27 25.62
CA GLU A 121 4.89 -25.62 25.39
C GLU A 121 5.26 -25.52 23.89
N ASP A 122 4.37 -25.96 22.99
CA ASP A 122 4.56 -25.82 21.54
C ASP A 122 4.60 -24.34 21.11
N HIS A 123 3.73 -23.50 21.67
CA HIS A 123 3.76 -22.06 21.38
C HIS A 123 5.02 -21.38 21.93
N GLU A 124 5.47 -21.73 23.14
CA GLU A 124 6.72 -21.20 23.72
C GLU A 124 7.95 -21.60 22.88
N THR A 125 8.00 -22.83 22.37
CA THR A 125 9.10 -23.27 21.50
C THR A 125 9.09 -22.55 20.15
N GLN A 126 7.91 -22.35 19.54
CA GLN A 126 7.76 -21.56 18.32
C GLN A 126 8.19 -20.10 18.53
N GLU A 127 7.78 -19.48 19.65
CA GLU A 127 8.18 -18.11 19.99
C GLU A 127 9.70 -18.00 20.16
N MET A 128 10.31 -18.94 20.87
CA MET A 128 11.78 -18.98 21.02
C MET A 128 12.49 -19.14 19.67
N GLN A 129 11.95 -19.93 18.76
CA GLN A 129 12.52 -20.10 17.42
C GLN A 129 12.40 -18.81 16.61
N LEU A 130 11.23 -18.18 16.59
CA LEU A 130 11.04 -16.88 15.92
C LEU A 130 11.96 -15.79 16.47
N LEU A 131 12.21 -15.77 17.78
CA LEU A 131 13.16 -14.84 18.39
C LEU A 131 14.60 -15.12 17.97
N LYS A 132 15.00 -16.38 17.78
CA LYS A 132 16.32 -16.73 17.24
C LYS A 132 16.44 -16.30 15.78
N ASP A 133 15.47 -16.63 14.96
CA ASP A 133 15.43 -16.26 13.54
C ASP A 133 15.47 -14.74 13.36
N LEU A 134 14.73 -13.99 14.20
CA LEU A 134 14.77 -12.52 14.21
C LEU A 134 16.17 -11.97 14.52
N ARG A 135 16.90 -12.58 15.47
CA ARG A 135 18.27 -12.17 15.80
C ARG A 135 19.22 -12.47 14.65
N GLU A 136 19.07 -13.64 14.03
CA GLU A 136 19.89 -14.05 12.89
C GLU A 136 19.66 -13.16 11.67
N LEU A 137 18.41 -12.87 11.32
CA LEU A 137 18.06 -11.95 10.23
C LEU A 137 18.58 -10.53 10.48
N LYS A 138 18.53 -10.05 11.72
CA LYS A 138 19.12 -8.74 12.08
C LYS A 138 20.65 -8.74 11.91
N ARG A 139 21.32 -9.84 12.22
CA ARG A 139 22.76 -10.02 12.02
C ARG A 139 23.10 -10.04 10.53
N LEU A 140 22.43 -10.88 9.74
CA LEU A 140 22.64 -10.98 8.29
C LEU A 140 22.41 -9.64 7.59
N ARG A 141 21.33 -8.92 7.94
CA ARG A 141 21.07 -7.58 7.40
C ARG A 141 22.19 -6.59 7.72
N ARG A 142 22.79 -6.69 8.91
CA ARG A 142 23.92 -5.82 9.29
C ARG A 142 25.19 -6.19 8.51
N GLU A 143 25.48 -7.49 8.37
CA GLU A 143 26.59 -7.98 7.55
C GLU A 143 26.44 -7.53 6.08
N ASP A 144 25.24 -7.61 5.49
CA ASP A 144 24.96 -7.11 4.14
C ASP A 144 25.13 -5.60 4.03
N GLN A 145 24.67 -4.82 5.02
CA GLN A 145 24.86 -3.38 5.05
C GLN A 145 26.35 -2.99 5.08
N GLU A 146 27.14 -3.66 5.92
CA GLU A 146 28.58 -3.44 6.02
C GLU A 146 29.29 -3.83 4.71
N MET A 147 28.88 -4.94 4.07
CA MET A 147 29.39 -5.35 2.76
C MET A 147 29.07 -4.35 1.64
N HIS A 148 27.85 -3.82 1.61
CA HIS A 148 27.47 -2.78 0.64
C HIS A 148 28.25 -1.48 0.87
N GLU A 149 28.47 -1.09 2.13
CA GLU A 149 29.28 0.08 2.44
C GLU A 149 30.72 -0.08 1.96
N LEU A 150 31.32 -1.25 2.18
CA LEU A 150 32.66 -1.59 1.65
C LEU A 150 32.70 -1.54 0.11
N GLN A 151 31.69 -2.06 -0.58
CA GLN A 151 31.60 -1.96 -2.04
C GLN A 151 31.53 -0.51 -2.52
N ILE A 152 30.73 0.34 -1.85
CA ILE A 152 30.65 1.77 -2.17
C ILE A 152 32.00 2.45 -1.95
N GLN A 153 32.69 2.15 -0.85
CA GLN A 153 34.01 2.69 -0.56
C GLN A 153 35.03 2.27 -1.64
N GLN A 154 35.01 1.00 -2.06
CA GLN A 154 35.87 0.52 -3.14
C GLN A 154 35.59 1.23 -4.48
N LEU A 155 34.32 1.40 -4.85
CA LEU A 155 33.95 2.12 -6.07
C LEU A 155 34.41 3.59 -6.02
N LYS A 156 34.30 4.24 -4.85
CA LYS A 156 34.81 5.60 -4.65
C LYS A 156 36.32 5.67 -4.82
N MET A 157 37.07 4.72 -4.25
CA MET A 157 38.53 4.65 -4.41
C MET A 157 38.94 4.46 -5.87
N ASN A 158 38.32 3.51 -6.58
CA ASN A 158 38.61 3.27 -7.99
C ASN A 158 38.30 4.51 -8.86
N ASN A 159 37.23 5.25 -8.54
CA ASN A 159 36.89 6.49 -9.24
C ASN A 159 37.90 7.60 -8.97
N ILE A 160 38.36 7.74 -7.72
CA ILE A 160 39.41 8.71 -7.36
C ILE A 160 40.70 8.40 -8.12
N GLU A 161 41.10 7.12 -8.18
CA GLU A 161 42.26 6.67 -8.95
C GLU A 161 42.12 7.02 -10.43
N SER A 162 40.98 6.67 -11.05
CA SER A 162 40.69 6.98 -12.46
C SER A 162 40.71 8.49 -12.76
N ILE A 163 40.17 9.32 -11.87
CA ILE A 163 40.21 10.79 -11.99
C ILE A 163 41.65 11.30 -11.87
N THR A 164 42.43 10.73 -10.97
CA THR A 164 43.84 11.12 -10.76
C THR A 164 44.67 10.77 -11.99
N ASP A 165 44.47 9.59 -12.57
CA ASP A 165 45.12 9.17 -13.82
C ASP A 165 44.74 10.07 -15.00
N LEU A 166 43.48 10.46 -15.12
CA LEU A 166 43.05 11.41 -16.17
C LEU A 166 43.68 12.79 -15.97
N ARG A 167 43.73 13.28 -14.73
CA ARG A 167 44.38 14.57 -14.41
C ARG A 167 45.86 14.55 -14.74
N THR A 168 46.58 13.50 -14.37
CA THR A 168 48.02 13.38 -14.66
C THR A 168 48.29 13.29 -16.17
N LYS A 169 47.45 12.58 -16.92
CA LYS A 169 47.52 12.55 -18.39
C LYS A 169 47.31 13.93 -19.00
N PHE A 170 46.26 14.64 -18.61
CA PHE A 170 45.99 15.99 -19.12
C PHE A 170 47.07 17.01 -18.73
N GLU A 171 47.61 16.90 -17.51
CA GLU A 171 48.70 17.78 -17.08
C GLU A 171 49.97 17.52 -17.92
N LYS A 172 50.26 16.25 -18.23
CA LYS A 172 51.38 15.90 -19.11
C LYS A 172 51.16 16.40 -20.54
N GLU A 173 49.99 16.14 -21.13
CA GLU A 173 49.64 16.63 -22.47
C GLU A 173 49.71 18.16 -22.56
N SER A 174 49.24 18.86 -21.52
CA SER A 174 49.33 20.32 -21.46
C SER A 174 50.79 20.78 -21.40
N LYS A 175 51.65 20.13 -20.60
CA LYS A 175 53.08 20.46 -20.52
C LYS A 175 53.79 20.21 -21.85
N ASP A 176 53.55 19.05 -22.47
CA ASP A 176 54.12 18.69 -23.76
C ASP A 176 53.70 19.68 -24.85
N LEU A 177 52.43 20.12 -24.85
CA LEU A 177 51.91 21.12 -25.78
C LEU A 177 52.55 22.50 -25.56
N THR A 178 52.72 22.93 -24.30
CA THR A 178 53.41 24.19 -23.99
C THR A 178 54.86 24.17 -24.46
N LEU A 179 55.59 23.09 -24.20
CA LEU A 179 56.99 22.93 -24.64
C LEU A 179 57.10 22.98 -26.17
N LEU A 180 56.20 22.30 -26.88
CA LEU A 180 56.18 22.34 -28.35
C LEU A 180 55.94 23.75 -28.90
N HIS A 181 55.07 24.53 -28.26
CA HIS A 181 54.82 25.90 -28.67
C HIS A 181 55.98 26.85 -28.33
N GLU A 182 56.63 26.66 -27.18
CA GLU A 182 57.83 27.41 -26.81
C GLU A 182 58.99 27.15 -27.78
N GLU A 183 59.21 25.88 -28.17
CA GLU A 183 60.21 25.50 -29.17
C GLU A 183 59.92 26.17 -30.52
N LYS A 184 58.68 26.08 -31.02
CA LYS A 184 58.28 26.76 -32.28
C LYS A 184 58.46 28.28 -32.22
N MET A 185 58.19 28.91 -31.08
CA MET A 185 58.39 30.35 -30.90
C MET A 185 59.87 30.71 -30.90
N LEU A 186 60.73 29.86 -30.31
CA LEU A 186 62.17 30.04 -30.32
C LEU A 186 62.74 29.91 -31.74
N ASP A 187 62.31 28.90 -32.48
CA ASP A 187 62.71 28.68 -33.88
C ASP A 187 62.35 29.88 -34.76
N LEU A 188 61.10 30.36 -34.66
CA LEU A 188 60.64 31.53 -35.40
C LEU A 188 61.47 32.78 -35.05
N LYS A 189 61.81 32.95 -33.76
CA LYS A 189 62.65 34.06 -33.31
C LYS A 189 64.05 33.97 -33.91
N ASN A 190 64.65 32.77 -33.92
CA ASN A 190 65.96 32.53 -34.51
C ASN A 190 65.96 32.79 -36.01
N GLU A 191 64.91 32.37 -36.72
CA GLU A 191 64.74 32.61 -38.15
C GLU A 191 64.66 34.11 -38.47
N ILE A 192 63.84 34.86 -37.73
CA ILE A 192 63.74 36.33 -37.88
C ILE A 192 65.09 37.00 -37.58
N GLU A 193 65.79 36.57 -36.54
CA GLU A 193 67.10 37.12 -36.18
C GLU A 193 68.14 36.84 -37.26
N LEU A 194 68.12 35.66 -37.88
CA LEU A 194 68.99 35.32 -39.00
C LEU A 194 68.72 36.22 -40.21
N ILE A 195 67.44 36.40 -40.57
CA ILE A 195 67.04 37.31 -41.67
C ILE A 195 67.52 38.74 -41.37
N TYR A 196 67.34 39.21 -40.14
CA TYR A 196 67.79 40.54 -39.73
C TYR A 196 69.32 40.69 -39.84
N ARG A 197 70.09 39.70 -39.35
CA ARG A 197 71.56 39.70 -39.49
C ARG A 197 71.99 39.70 -40.95
N MET A 198 71.34 38.89 -41.80
CA MET A 198 71.63 38.84 -43.23
C MET A 198 71.38 40.20 -43.89
N GLN A 199 70.25 40.84 -43.60
CA GLN A 199 69.93 42.18 -44.11
C GLN A 199 70.94 43.24 -43.64
N MET A 200 71.41 43.15 -42.39
CA MET A 200 72.46 44.04 -41.87
C MET A 200 73.78 43.83 -42.62
N PHE A 201 74.21 42.58 -42.82
CA PHE A 201 75.41 42.28 -43.60
C PHE A 201 75.31 42.81 -45.04
N GLU A 202 74.17 42.63 -45.71
CA GLU A 202 73.98 43.14 -47.07
C GLU A 202 74.08 44.68 -47.13
N VAL A 203 73.54 45.37 -46.14
CA VAL A 203 73.64 46.84 -46.02
C VAL A 203 75.08 47.27 -45.75
N GLU A 204 75.80 46.57 -44.87
CA GLU A 204 77.22 46.82 -44.59
C GLU A 204 78.08 46.60 -45.83
N GLU A 205 77.86 45.52 -46.57
CA GLU A 205 78.57 45.23 -47.82
C GLU A 205 78.31 46.32 -48.87
N ARG A 206 77.06 46.76 -49.05
CA ARG A 206 76.72 47.89 -49.93
C ARG A 206 77.43 49.18 -49.52
N LYS A 207 77.49 49.48 -48.21
CA LYS A 207 78.20 50.66 -47.69
C LYS A 207 79.71 50.55 -47.91
N ASN A 208 80.30 49.38 -47.65
CA ASN A 208 81.73 49.13 -47.85
C ASN A 208 82.12 49.26 -49.32
N LEU A 209 81.29 48.72 -50.23
CA LEU A 209 81.49 48.88 -51.67
C LEU A 209 81.43 50.35 -52.08
N GLN A 210 80.51 51.13 -51.51
CA GLN A 210 80.43 52.58 -51.77
C GLN A 210 81.65 53.33 -51.24
N ILE A 211 82.15 52.98 -50.04
CA ILE A 211 83.39 53.53 -49.49
C ILE A 211 84.56 53.21 -50.41
N GLN A 212 84.68 51.97 -50.88
CA GLN A 212 85.74 51.56 -51.79
C GLN A 212 85.68 52.35 -53.11
N LYS A 213 84.51 52.47 -53.73
CA LYS A 213 84.33 53.31 -54.93
C LYS A 213 84.68 54.76 -54.68
N LEU A 214 84.38 55.29 -53.49
CA LEU A 214 84.71 56.66 -53.13
C LEU A 214 86.24 56.84 -53.00
N ILE A 215 86.93 55.87 -52.39
CA ILE A 215 88.40 55.85 -52.32
C ILE A 215 89.00 55.79 -53.72
N GLU A 216 88.54 54.87 -54.58
CA GLU A 216 89.00 54.75 -55.97
C GLU A 216 88.79 56.05 -56.75
N ASN A 217 87.61 56.68 -56.63
CA ASN A 217 87.34 57.98 -57.26
C ASN A 217 88.24 59.08 -56.71
N HIS A 218 88.52 59.11 -55.41
CA HIS A 218 89.45 60.07 -54.81
C HIS A 218 90.88 59.84 -55.26
N ASP A 219 91.35 58.60 -55.36
CA ASP A 219 92.68 58.26 -55.87
C ASP A 219 92.81 58.62 -57.35
N MET A 220 91.76 58.39 -58.16
CA MET A 220 91.70 58.84 -59.54
C MET A 220 91.76 60.37 -59.62
N ALA A 221 90.90 61.08 -58.89
CA ALA A 221 90.91 62.55 -58.88
C ALA A 221 92.25 63.13 -58.39
N PHE A 222 92.89 62.47 -57.41
CA PHE A 222 94.22 62.85 -56.93
C PHE A 222 95.29 62.61 -57.98
N ASN A 223 95.25 61.48 -58.69
CA ASN A 223 96.15 61.20 -59.81
C ASN A 223 95.92 62.14 -60.98
N ASP A 224 94.67 62.46 -61.31
CA ASP A 224 94.32 63.46 -62.33
C ASP A 224 94.83 64.84 -61.92
N MET A 225 94.68 65.22 -60.65
CA MET A 225 95.22 66.47 -60.11
C MET A 225 96.76 66.48 -60.14
N LYS A 226 97.40 65.37 -59.80
CA LYS A 226 98.86 65.20 -59.88
C LYS A 226 99.35 65.26 -61.32
N THR A 227 98.63 64.66 -62.25
CA THR A 227 98.91 64.70 -63.69
C THR A 227 98.70 66.11 -64.21
N TYR A 228 97.62 66.79 -63.82
CA TYR A 228 97.35 68.19 -64.13
C TYR A 228 98.45 69.11 -63.59
N TYR A 229 98.94 68.91 -62.37
CA TYR A 229 100.07 69.70 -61.84
C TYR A 229 101.42 69.32 -62.48
N ASN A 230 101.61 68.06 -62.88
CA ASN A 230 102.77 67.63 -63.67
C ASN A 230 102.74 68.26 -65.08
N ASP A 231 101.56 68.30 -65.70
CA ASP A 231 101.31 68.96 -66.96
C ASP A 231 101.44 70.47 -66.81
N ILE A 232 100.98 71.07 -65.72
CA ILE A 232 101.25 72.47 -65.39
C ILE A 232 102.74 72.70 -65.14
N THR A 233 103.49 71.79 -64.53
CA THR A 233 104.94 72.00 -64.33
C THR A 233 105.72 71.84 -65.64
N LEU A 234 105.34 70.89 -66.49
CA LEU A 234 105.85 70.74 -67.87
C LEU A 234 105.45 71.94 -68.74
N ASN A 235 104.18 72.34 -68.67
CA ASN A 235 103.66 73.51 -69.37
C ASN A 235 104.28 74.76 -68.76
N ASN A 236 104.54 74.87 -67.46
CA ASN A 236 105.25 75.99 -66.81
C ASN A 236 106.72 76.02 -67.22
N LEU A 237 107.38 74.88 -67.47
CA LEU A 237 108.71 74.84 -68.07
C LEU A 237 108.67 75.33 -69.53
N GLY A 238 107.66 74.94 -70.31
CA GLY A 238 107.38 75.50 -71.63
C GLY A 238 106.96 76.98 -71.59
N LEU A 239 106.24 77.38 -70.55
CA LEU A 239 105.71 78.70 -70.28
C LEU A 239 106.84 79.58 -69.79
N ILE A 240 107.85 79.11 -69.03
CA ILE A 240 109.07 79.85 -68.70
C ILE A 240 109.86 80.18 -69.97
N SER A 241 109.90 79.26 -70.95
CA SER A 241 110.44 79.55 -72.28
C SER A 241 109.59 80.60 -73.02
N SER A 242 108.27 80.56 -72.92
CA SER A 242 107.37 81.54 -73.57
C SER A 242 107.13 82.85 -72.78
N LEU A 243 107.37 82.89 -71.47
CA LEU A 243 107.16 84.01 -70.54
C LEU A 243 108.36 84.95 -70.55
N LYS A 244 109.52 84.50 -71.05
CA LYS A 244 110.51 85.44 -71.57
C LYS A 244 109.99 86.24 -72.77
N GLU A 245 109.01 85.71 -73.51
CA GLU A 245 108.47 86.28 -74.75
C GLU A 245 107.10 86.99 -74.54
N GLN A 246 106.35 86.61 -73.49
CA GLN A 246 105.02 87.12 -73.19
C GLN A 246 104.91 87.93 -71.87
N MET A 247 106.03 88.16 -71.15
CA MET A 247 106.12 89.11 -70.02
C MET A 247 105.66 90.53 -70.39
N GLU A 248 105.57 90.83 -71.69
CA GLU A 248 105.16 92.13 -72.21
C GLU A 248 103.63 92.32 -72.24
N THR A 249 102.82 91.26 -72.33
CA THR A 249 101.42 91.42 -72.79
C THR A 249 100.32 91.14 -71.77
N LEU A 250 100.56 90.45 -70.67
CA LEU A 250 99.47 90.01 -69.77
C LEU A 250 99.57 90.54 -68.33
N ARG A 251 100.28 91.65 -68.12
CA ARG A 251 100.36 92.38 -66.84
C ARG A 251 99.07 93.13 -66.45
N LYS A 252 97.94 93.00 -67.18
CA LYS A 252 96.85 93.98 -67.05
C LYS A 252 95.43 93.58 -66.69
N GLN A 253 94.93 92.33 -66.76
CA GLN A 253 93.45 92.25 -66.73
C GLN A 253 92.69 91.03 -66.16
N ALA A 254 93.23 90.18 -65.28
CA ALA A 254 92.44 89.02 -64.80
C ALA A 254 92.52 88.68 -63.30
N GLU A 255 93.06 89.56 -62.45
CA GLU A 255 93.27 89.25 -61.03
C GLU A 255 92.07 89.57 -60.10
N ARG A 256 90.88 89.89 -60.63
CA ARG A 256 89.82 90.51 -59.80
C ARG A 256 88.49 89.75 -59.62
N ASN A 257 88.19 88.70 -60.38
CA ASN A 257 86.81 88.17 -60.41
C ASN A 257 86.58 86.80 -59.73
N GLU A 258 87.59 86.10 -59.21
CA GLU A 258 87.42 84.70 -58.79
C GLU A 258 87.11 84.49 -57.29
N ARG A 259 87.28 85.50 -56.42
CA ARG A 259 87.18 85.32 -54.95
C ARG A 259 85.78 85.39 -54.33
N LEU A 260 84.76 85.93 -55.02
CA LEU A 260 83.42 86.14 -54.43
C LEU A 260 82.45 84.95 -54.62
N ALA A 261 82.79 83.96 -55.45
CA ALA A 261 81.90 82.83 -55.76
C ALA A 261 82.00 81.66 -54.76
N ALA A 262 83.10 81.53 -54.03
CA ALA A 262 83.35 80.39 -53.14
C ALA A 262 82.60 80.48 -51.80
N ASP A 263 82.44 81.68 -51.25
CA ASP A 263 81.87 81.88 -49.90
C ASP A 263 80.35 81.63 -49.86
N MET A 264 79.62 81.96 -50.93
CA MET A 264 78.18 81.67 -51.05
C MET A 264 77.86 80.17 -51.20
N ALA A 265 78.79 79.36 -51.70
CA ALA A 265 78.58 77.92 -51.88
C ALA A 265 78.73 77.11 -50.57
N ILE A 266 79.49 77.64 -49.59
CA ILE A 266 79.77 76.98 -48.31
C ILE A 266 78.61 77.17 -47.33
N GLU A 267 78.00 78.36 -47.28
CA GLU A 267 76.81 78.59 -46.43
C GLU A 267 75.60 77.77 -46.90
N ASN A 268 75.40 77.64 -48.21
CA ASN A 268 74.27 76.88 -48.77
C ASN A 268 74.38 75.36 -48.50
N ARG A 269 75.60 74.84 -48.28
CA ARG A 269 75.80 73.44 -47.86
C ARG A 269 75.54 73.23 -46.37
N LYS A 270 75.86 74.19 -45.50
CA LYS A 270 75.66 74.08 -44.04
C LYS A 270 74.19 74.03 -43.63
N LEU A 271 73.28 74.67 -44.38
CA LEU A 271 71.85 74.74 -44.05
C LEU A 271 71.03 73.55 -44.58
N LYS A 272 71.58 72.75 -45.51
CA LYS A 272 70.85 71.68 -46.20
C LYS A 272 70.66 70.43 -45.33
N GLU A 273 71.67 70.07 -44.55
CA GLU A 273 71.68 68.85 -43.73
C GLU A 273 70.74 68.93 -42.51
N PRO A 274 70.69 70.05 -41.75
CA PRO A 274 69.72 70.21 -40.65
C PRO A 274 68.27 70.23 -41.15
N LEU A 275 68.03 70.81 -42.33
CA LEU A 275 66.71 70.86 -42.94
C LEU A 275 66.23 69.46 -43.34
N GLU A 276 67.13 68.61 -43.84
CA GLU A 276 66.77 67.25 -44.26
C GLU A 276 66.55 66.31 -43.07
N GLN A 277 67.33 66.47 -41.98
CA GLN A 277 67.10 65.76 -40.71
C GLN A 277 65.73 66.13 -40.10
N ALA A 278 65.39 67.43 -40.04
CA ALA A 278 64.10 67.88 -39.55
C ALA A 278 62.91 67.34 -40.37
N LYS A 279 63.07 67.21 -41.70
CA LYS A 279 62.06 66.58 -42.56
C LYS A 279 61.90 65.08 -42.28
N GLN A 280 62.99 64.36 -42.05
CA GLN A 280 62.94 62.93 -41.71
C GLN A 280 62.26 62.71 -40.35
N GLU A 281 62.59 63.52 -39.34
CA GLU A 281 61.92 63.48 -38.04
C GLU A 281 60.42 63.78 -38.13
N LEU A 282 60.03 64.76 -38.96
CA LEU A 282 58.63 65.06 -39.22
C LEU A 282 57.88 63.85 -39.80
N VAL A 283 58.50 63.09 -40.72
CA VAL A 283 57.90 61.88 -41.31
C VAL A 283 57.73 60.78 -40.26
N VAL A 284 58.72 60.57 -39.40
CA VAL A 284 58.65 59.58 -38.31
C VAL A 284 57.56 59.95 -37.30
N MET A 285 57.47 61.21 -36.91
CA MET A 285 56.44 61.70 -35.98
C MET A 285 55.03 61.59 -36.57
N LYS A 286 54.85 61.86 -37.88
CA LYS A 286 53.58 61.63 -38.57
C LYS A 286 53.16 60.16 -38.53
N ARG A 287 54.09 59.22 -38.80
CA ARG A 287 53.78 57.77 -38.70
C ARG A 287 53.40 57.36 -37.28
N LYS A 288 54.09 57.85 -36.25
CA LYS A 288 53.75 57.56 -34.85
C LYS A 288 52.34 58.07 -34.48
N LEU A 289 51.96 59.24 -34.98
CA LEU A 289 50.63 59.80 -34.79
C LEU A 289 49.54 58.91 -35.44
N GLU A 290 49.79 58.42 -36.66
CA GLU A 290 48.87 57.49 -37.34
C GLU A 290 48.66 56.18 -36.57
N PHE A 291 49.73 55.61 -35.97
CA PHE A 291 49.61 54.42 -35.12
C PHE A 291 48.81 54.72 -33.85
N TYR A 292 49.08 55.85 -33.19
CA TYR A 292 48.35 56.27 -31.99
C TYR A 292 46.84 56.45 -32.27
N ASP A 293 46.49 57.07 -33.40
CA ASP A 293 45.08 57.26 -33.79
C ASP A 293 44.38 55.92 -34.08
N ARG A 294 45.08 54.94 -34.68
CA ARG A 294 44.56 53.58 -34.88
C ARG A 294 44.33 52.87 -33.55
N ASP A 295 45.30 52.91 -32.65
CA ASP A 295 45.19 52.26 -31.33
C ASP A 295 44.08 52.90 -30.49
N ARG A 296 43.92 54.23 -30.56
CA ARG A 296 42.82 54.95 -29.90
C ARG A 296 41.46 54.49 -30.43
N ALA A 297 41.33 54.31 -31.75
CA ALA A 297 40.10 53.81 -32.36
C ALA A 297 39.81 52.35 -31.97
N GLN A 298 40.83 51.48 -31.91
CA GLN A 298 40.67 50.09 -31.45
C GLN A 298 40.24 50.03 -29.98
N LEU A 299 40.87 50.82 -29.11
CA LEU A 299 40.52 50.91 -27.69
C LEU A 299 39.06 51.33 -27.49
N SER A 300 38.57 52.30 -28.27
CA SER A 300 37.16 52.73 -28.24
C SER A 300 36.20 51.59 -28.62
N ARG A 301 36.52 50.81 -29.66
CA ARG A 301 35.73 49.64 -30.07
C ARG A 301 35.71 48.56 -28.98
N LEU A 302 36.87 48.26 -28.39
CA LEU A 302 36.99 47.28 -27.31
C LEU A 302 36.20 47.71 -26.07
N LYS A 303 36.27 49.00 -25.67
CA LYS A 303 35.47 49.53 -24.57
C LYS A 303 33.97 49.37 -24.81
N THR A 304 33.51 49.66 -26.02
CA THR A 304 32.09 49.50 -26.40
C THR A 304 31.66 48.04 -26.33
N ARG A 305 32.49 47.13 -26.85
CA ARG A 305 32.21 45.68 -26.79
C ARG A 305 32.23 45.14 -25.37
N ASN A 306 33.17 45.59 -24.53
CA ASN A 306 33.23 45.19 -23.13
C ASN A 306 31.97 45.62 -22.37
N ALA A 307 31.52 46.87 -22.54
CA ALA A 307 30.27 47.35 -21.92
C ALA A 307 29.04 46.53 -22.37
N GLN A 308 28.99 46.10 -23.63
CA GLN A 308 27.92 45.23 -24.13
C GLN A 308 27.96 43.84 -23.50
N VAL A 309 29.15 43.23 -23.40
CA VAL A 309 29.35 41.91 -22.77
C VAL A 309 29.02 41.96 -21.28
N GLU A 310 29.43 43.00 -20.56
CA GLU A 310 29.07 43.20 -19.15
C GLU A 310 27.55 43.31 -18.94
N LYS A 311 26.85 44.01 -19.85
CA LYS A 311 25.39 44.10 -19.80
C LYS A 311 24.73 42.75 -20.06
N GLN A 312 25.24 41.97 -21.00
CA GLN A 312 24.76 40.61 -21.27
C GLN A 312 25.01 39.69 -20.07
N LEU A 313 26.20 39.75 -19.48
CA LEU A 313 26.54 38.97 -18.28
C LEU A 313 25.58 39.28 -17.14
N LYS A 314 25.32 40.56 -16.85
CA LYS A 314 24.37 40.97 -15.80
C LYS A 314 22.93 40.50 -16.09
N ALA A 315 22.50 40.52 -17.34
CA ALA A 315 21.17 40.03 -17.72
C ALA A 315 21.07 38.50 -17.51
N LEU A 316 22.08 37.75 -17.98
CA LEU A 316 22.17 36.31 -17.81
C LEU A 316 22.23 35.90 -16.34
N THR A 317 23.00 36.60 -15.50
CA THR A 317 23.06 36.31 -14.05
C THR A 317 21.70 36.47 -13.39
N TRP A 318 20.96 37.54 -13.74
CA TRP A 318 19.63 37.78 -13.18
C TRP A 318 18.62 36.73 -13.64
N GLU A 319 18.68 36.32 -14.91
CA GLU A 319 17.86 35.22 -15.44
C GLU A 319 18.17 33.89 -14.74
N THR A 320 19.45 33.58 -14.50
CA THR A 320 19.84 32.37 -13.78
C THR A 320 19.35 32.36 -12.33
N GLU A 321 19.44 33.49 -11.63
CA GLU A 321 18.94 33.60 -10.25
C GLU A 321 17.41 33.43 -10.19
N ALA A 322 16.68 34.04 -11.13
CA ALA A 322 15.23 33.88 -11.23
C ALA A 322 14.83 32.42 -11.54
N LEU A 323 15.56 31.75 -12.43
CA LEU A 323 15.33 30.34 -12.75
C LEU A 323 15.64 29.41 -11.57
N LEU A 324 16.71 29.69 -10.81
CA LEU A 324 17.05 28.93 -9.60
C LEU A 324 15.97 29.05 -8.53
N LEU A 325 15.49 30.27 -8.26
CA LEU A 325 14.39 30.50 -7.32
C LEU A 325 13.11 29.77 -7.75
N ARG A 326 12.78 29.81 -9.05
CA ARG A 326 11.64 29.07 -9.58
C ARG A 326 11.82 27.55 -9.45
N ASN A 327 13.01 27.05 -9.70
CA ASN A 327 13.30 25.63 -9.54
C ASN A 327 13.11 25.19 -8.08
N ASP A 328 13.62 25.96 -7.12
CA ASP A 328 13.44 25.68 -5.69
C ASP A 328 11.95 25.62 -5.30
N THR A 329 11.13 26.53 -5.83
CA THR A 329 9.67 26.49 -5.59
C THR A 329 9.03 25.22 -6.17
N LEU A 330 9.41 24.83 -7.40
CA LEU A 330 8.89 23.63 -8.05
C LEU A 330 9.33 22.35 -7.34
N VAL A 331 10.55 22.30 -6.81
CA VAL A 331 11.03 21.16 -6.01
C VAL A 331 10.20 21.04 -4.72
N LYS A 332 9.91 22.15 -4.04
CA LYS A 332 9.05 22.14 -2.85
C LYS A 332 7.64 21.65 -3.18
N GLU A 333 7.02 22.19 -4.23
CA GLU A 333 5.69 21.76 -4.69
C GLU A 333 5.67 20.27 -5.04
N ARG A 334 6.72 19.75 -5.68
CA ARG A 334 6.85 18.33 -6.00
C ARG A 334 6.89 17.46 -4.75
N GLU A 335 7.71 17.83 -3.77
CA GLU A 335 7.81 17.08 -2.50
C GLU A 335 6.50 17.14 -1.71
N GLU A 336 5.85 18.30 -1.66
CA GLU A 336 4.52 18.43 -1.03
C GLU A 336 3.47 17.54 -1.71
N LEU A 337 3.47 17.49 -3.04
CA LEU A 337 2.53 16.67 -3.79
C LEU A 337 2.81 15.18 -3.60
N LYS A 338 4.08 14.79 -3.52
CA LYS A 338 4.49 13.42 -3.23
C LYS A 338 4.04 12.99 -1.83
N ASN A 339 4.24 13.83 -0.82
CA ASN A 339 3.80 13.54 0.56
C ASN A 339 2.27 13.40 0.62
N LYS A 340 1.52 14.32 -0.02
CA LYS A 340 0.05 14.21 -0.11
C LYS A 340 -0.41 12.93 -0.80
N PHE A 341 0.30 12.50 -1.85
CA PHE A 341 0.00 11.25 -2.53
C PHE A 341 0.20 10.04 -1.61
N GLU A 342 1.32 9.99 -0.89
CA GLU A 342 1.60 8.93 0.10
C GLU A 342 0.51 8.88 1.18
N ASP A 343 0.11 10.05 1.72
CA ASP A 343 -0.98 10.14 2.71
C ASP A 343 -2.31 9.58 2.16
N VAL A 344 -2.70 9.97 0.95
CA VAL A 344 -3.93 9.51 0.30
C VAL A 344 -3.89 8.00 0.05
N VAL A 345 -2.74 7.46 -0.36
CA VAL A 345 -2.58 6.01 -0.57
C VAL A 345 -2.76 5.25 0.75
N ILE A 346 -2.14 5.72 1.83
CA ILE A 346 -2.27 5.10 3.15
C ILE A 346 -3.74 5.15 3.62
N GLU A 347 -4.40 6.30 3.49
CA GLU A 347 -5.81 6.46 3.88
C GLU A 347 -6.73 5.54 3.08
N LEU A 348 -6.50 5.40 1.77
CA LEU A 348 -7.26 4.50 0.90
C LEU A 348 -7.03 3.02 1.29
N GLN A 349 -5.79 2.64 1.59
CA GLN A 349 -5.46 1.29 2.05
C GLN A 349 -6.14 1.00 3.39
N GLN A 350 -6.14 1.93 4.34
CA GLN A 350 -6.82 1.78 5.62
C GLN A 350 -8.34 1.63 5.45
N LYS A 351 -8.97 2.48 4.62
CA LYS A 351 -10.42 2.40 4.33
C LYS A 351 -10.81 1.08 3.68
N THR A 352 -10.01 0.63 2.70
CA THR A 352 -10.24 -0.65 2.01
C THR A 352 -9.99 -1.83 2.94
N GLY A 353 -8.93 -1.79 3.75
CA GLY A 353 -8.62 -2.79 4.75
C GLY A 353 -9.74 -2.93 5.79
N LEU A 354 -10.24 -1.83 6.34
CA LEU A 354 -11.38 -1.85 7.27
C LEU A 354 -12.64 -2.44 6.63
N LYS A 355 -12.93 -2.07 5.37
CA LYS A 355 -14.06 -2.63 4.62
C LYS A 355 -13.91 -4.14 4.43
N ASN A 356 -12.72 -4.63 4.10
CA ASN A 356 -12.44 -6.05 3.93
C ASN A 356 -12.65 -6.81 5.24
N VAL A 357 -12.09 -6.31 6.36
CA VAL A 357 -12.27 -6.92 7.69
C VAL A 357 -13.75 -6.99 8.08
N LEU A 358 -14.53 -5.94 7.80
CA LEU A 358 -15.97 -5.93 8.05
C LEU A 358 -16.72 -6.97 7.19
N LEU A 359 -16.34 -7.10 5.91
CA LEU A 359 -16.92 -8.10 5.01
C LEU A 359 -16.56 -9.52 5.43
N GLU A 360 -15.30 -9.79 5.78
CA GLU A 360 -14.84 -11.08 6.32
C GLU A 360 -15.61 -11.45 7.59
N ARG A 361 -15.77 -10.49 8.52
CA ARG A 361 -16.55 -10.73 9.73
C ARG A 361 -18.03 -11.01 9.43
N LYS A 362 -18.60 -10.33 8.44
CA LYS A 362 -19.99 -10.58 8.00
C LYS A 362 -20.12 -11.97 7.37
N ILE A 363 -19.18 -12.38 6.53
CA ILE A 363 -19.13 -13.71 5.93
C ILE A 363 -19.03 -14.76 7.04
N ALA A 364 -18.10 -14.61 7.98
CA ALA A 364 -17.94 -15.57 9.08
C ALA A 364 -19.19 -15.69 9.97
N ILE A 365 -19.95 -14.60 10.16
CA ILE A 365 -21.23 -14.65 10.87
C ILE A 365 -22.27 -15.41 10.05
N MET A 366 -22.40 -15.12 8.75
CA MET A 366 -23.35 -15.82 7.87
C MET A 366 -23.01 -17.29 7.71
N GLU A 367 -21.72 -17.66 7.68
CA GLU A 367 -21.26 -19.06 7.65
C GLU A 367 -21.68 -19.79 8.92
N ARG A 368 -21.44 -19.22 10.11
CA ARG A 368 -21.88 -19.81 11.39
C ARG A 368 -23.40 -19.94 11.50
N GLU A 369 -24.14 -18.93 11.02
CA GLU A 369 -25.60 -19.02 10.96
C GLU A 369 -26.06 -20.10 9.98
N GLY A 370 -25.40 -20.22 8.83
CA GLY A 370 -25.62 -21.29 7.86
C GLY A 370 -25.38 -22.67 8.45
N GLU A 371 -24.23 -22.91 9.10
CA GLU A 371 -23.91 -24.16 9.80
C GLU A 371 -24.96 -24.50 10.86
N LYS A 372 -25.37 -23.51 11.67
CA LYS A 372 -26.42 -23.71 12.67
C LYS A 372 -27.76 -24.09 12.04
N GLN A 373 -28.15 -23.42 10.95
CA GLN A 373 -29.38 -23.74 10.22
C GLN A 373 -29.31 -25.13 9.59
N GLU A 374 -28.17 -25.55 9.06
CA GLU A 374 -27.96 -26.87 8.48
C GLU A 374 -28.07 -27.97 9.55
N ILE A 375 -27.50 -27.77 10.74
CA ILE A 375 -27.64 -28.69 11.88
C ILE A 375 -29.11 -28.79 12.31
N MET A 376 -29.79 -27.65 12.50
CA MET A 376 -31.22 -27.64 12.85
C MET A 376 -32.08 -28.34 11.79
N LEU A 377 -31.77 -28.13 10.50
CA LEU A 377 -32.49 -28.80 9.42
C LEU A 377 -32.29 -30.31 9.49
N LYS A 378 -31.05 -30.80 9.65
CA LYS A 378 -30.75 -32.23 9.82
C LYS A 378 -31.52 -32.85 11.00
N GLU A 379 -31.49 -32.21 12.17
CA GLU A 379 -32.23 -32.67 13.36
C GLU A 379 -33.74 -32.71 13.11
N THR A 380 -34.31 -31.69 12.46
CA THR A 380 -35.75 -31.67 12.13
C THR A 380 -36.15 -32.75 11.11
N ILE A 381 -35.30 -33.04 10.13
CA ILE A 381 -35.54 -34.11 9.15
C ILE A 381 -35.50 -35.47 9.85
N GLU A 382 -34.50 -35.71 10.72
CA GLU A 382 -34.38 -36.96 11.49
C GLU A 382 -35.58 -37.19 12.42
N THR A 383 -36.00 -36.16 13.15
CA THR A 383 -37.18 -36.23 14.03
C THR A 383 -38.48 -36.47 13.25
N CYS A 384 -38.71 -35.77 12.15
CA CYS A 384 -39.86 -35.99 11.28
C CYS A 384 -39.87 -37.39 10.66
N ALA A 385 -38.71 -37.89 10.20
CA ALA A 385 -38.57 -39.24 9.66
C ALA A 385 -38.89 -40.31 10.72
N ALA A 386 -38.45 -40.11 11.97
CA ALA A 386 -38.79 -41.00 13.08
C ALA A 386 -40.30 -41.02 13.39
N VAL A 387 -40.95 -39.85 13.40
CA VAL A 387 -42.41 -39.73 13.61
C VAL A 387 -43.20 -40.37 12.48
N ALA A 388 -42.81 -40.16 11.22
CA ALA A 388 -43.48 -40.76 10.06
C ALA A 388 -43.40 -42.30 10.10
N LYS A 389 -42.23 -42.84 10.45
CA LYS A 389 -41.99 -44.28 10.62
C LYS A 389 -42.83 -44.89 11.76
N ALA A 390 -43.00 -44.16 12.87
CA ALA A 390 -43.87 -44.58 13.98
C ALA A 390 -45.37 -44.51 13.64
N SER A 391 -45.75 -43.64 12.70
CA SER A 391 -47.15 -43.40 12.31
C SER A 391 -47.64 -44.25 11.14
N GLY A 392 -46.76 -45.08 10.54
CA GLY A 392 -47.08 -45.92 9.38
C GLY A 392 -47.38 -45.16 8.08
N ARG A 393 -46.98 -43.88 7.98
CA ARG A 393 -47.11 -43.08 6.75
C ARG A 393 -45.84 -43.21 5.91
N GLU A 394 -45.99 -43.48 4.61
CA GLU A 394 -44.91 -43.28 3.65
C GLU A 394 -44.60 -41.78 3.56
N MET A 395 -43.36 -41.42 3.84
CA MET A 395 -42.85 -40.06 3.71
C MET A 395 -42.14 -39.96 2.36
N GLU A 396 -42.41 -38.90 1.59
CA GLU A 396 -41.57 -38.54 0.43
C GLU A 396 -40.10 -38.51 0.87
N SER A 397 -39.18 -38.98 0.02
CA SER A 397 -37.76 -39.00 0.37
C SER A 397 -37.31 -37.59 0.77
N PRO A 398 -36.58 -37.41 1.89
CA PRO A 398 -36.08 -36.09 2.29
C PRO A 398 -35.35 -35.35 1.16
N LEU A 399 -34.61 -36.08 0.33
CA LEU A 399 -33.94 -35.55 -0.87
C LEU A 399 -34.92 -35.04 -1.96
N GLU A 400 -36.08 -35.67 -2.12
CA GLU A 400 -37.08 -35.24 -3.10
C GLU A 400 -37.83 -33.99 -2.63
N LEU A 401 -38.09 -33.90 -1.32
CA LEU A 401 -38.67 -32.71 -0.70
C LEU A 401 -37.70 -31.53 -0.75
N GLU A 402 -36.42 -31.74 -0.41
CA GLU A 402 -35.36 -30.74 -0.53
C GLU A 402 -35.24 -30.20 -1.95
N ARG A 403 -35.15 -31.09 -2.95
CA ARG A 403 -35.10 -30.70 -4.38
C ARG A 403 -36.32 -29.90 -4.81
N ARG A 404 -37.53 -30.26 -4.35
CA ARG A 404 -38.76 -29.51 -4.69
C ARG A 404 -38.73 -28.11 -4.08
N VAL A 405 -38.30 -27.97 -2.84
CA VAL A 405 -38.17 -26.68 -2.16
C VAL A 405 -37.09 -25.82 -2.83
N GLU A 406 -35.94 -26.40 -3.15
CA GLU A 406 -34.84 -25.75 -3.85
C GLU A 406 -35.28 -25.24 -5.23
N ASN A 407 -35.97 -26.07 -6.02
CA ASN A 407 -36.52 -25.66 -7.31
C ASN A 407 -37.49 -24.47 -7.18
N VAL A 408 -38.39 -24.48 -6.19
CA VAL A 408 -39.31 -23.36 -5.95
C VAL A 408 -38.55 -22.11 -5.52
N LEU A 409 -37.53 -22.23 -4.66
CA LEU A 409 -36.70 -21.10 -4.25
C LEU A 409 -35.93 -20.50 -5.43
N ASP A 410 -35.37 -21.34 -6.30
CA ASP A 410 -34.67 -20.92 -7.50
C ASP A 410 -35.59 -20.19 -8.48
N GLU A 411 -36.81 -20.71 -8.71
CA GLU A 411 -37.82 -20.05 -9.53
C GLU A 411 -38.20 -18.68 -8.95
N LYS A 412 -38.41 -18.59 -7.63
CA LYS A 412 -38.71 -17.31 -6.96
C LYS A 412 -37.53 -16.34 -7.02
N ASN A 413 -36.30 -16.82 -6.84
CA ASN A 413 -35.10 -16.00 -6.92
C ASN A 413 -34.87 -15.45 -8.33
N LYS A 414 -35.08 -16.28 -9.36
CA LYS A 414 -35.06 -15.84 -10.77
C LYS A 414 -36.11 -14.77 -11.02
N LEU A 415 -37.34 -14.99 -10.56
CA LEU A 415 -38.42 -13.99 -10.69
C LEU A 415 -38.07 -12.67 -9.97
N ILE A 416 -37.47 -12.73 -8.77
CA ILE A 416 -37.01 -11.53 -8.06
C ILE A 416 -35.94 -10.79 -8.85
N GLN A 417 -34.99 -11.50 -9.45
CA GLN A 417 -33.96 -10.89 -10.30
C GLN A 417 -34.56 -10.26 -11.56
N GLU A 418 -35.48 -10.95 -12.22
CA GLU A 418 -36.22 -10.44 -13.38
C GLU A 418 -36.99 -9.17 -13.03
N LEU A 419 -37.80 -9.19 -11.96
CA LEU A 419 -38.57 -8.02 -11.53
C LEU A 419 -37.67 -6.84 -11.13
N ARG A 420 -36.52 -7.10 -10.48
CA ARG A 420 -35.53 -6.05 -10.17
C ARG A 420 -34.95 -5.45 -11.46
N TYR A 421 -34.64 -6.28 -12.44
CA TYR A 421 -34.17 -5.82 -13.75
C TYR A 421 -35.25 -5.01 -14.47
N GLU A 422 -36.50 -5.47 -14.48
CA GLU A 422 -37.62 -4.75 -15.09
C GLU A 422 -37.87 -3.39 -14.44
N LEU A 423 -37.81 -3.33 -13.10
CA LEU A 423 -37.94 -2.09 -12.35
C LEU A 423 -36.80 -1.11 -12.68
N ALA A 424 -35.55 -1.60 -12.76
CA ALA A 424 -34.42 -0.78 -13.16
C ALA A 424 -34.55 -0.30 -14.61
N ARG A 425 -35.02 -1.15 -15.52
CA ARG A 425 -35.32 -0.82 -16.92
C ARG A 425 -36.38 0.28 -17.04
N LEU A 426 -37.49 0.14 -16.31
CA LEU A 426 -38.59 1.12 -16.29
C LEU A 426 -38.15 2.45 -15.68
N THR A 427 -37.37 2.41 -14.60
CA THR A 427 -36.81 3.61 -13.97
C THR A 427 -35.91 4.37 -14.95
N LYS A 428 -35.03 3.66 -15.67
CA LYS A 428 -34.19 4.26 -16.71
C LYS A 428 -35.03 4.87 -17.84
N ALA A 429 -36.02 4.15 -18.35
CA ALA A 429 -36.89 4.64 -19.42
C ALA A 429 -37.66 5.91 -18.99
N HIS A 430 -38.10 5.96 -17.73
CA HIS A 430 -38.73 7.14 -17.14
C HIS A 430 -37.76 8.34 -17.07
N ASP A 431 -36.55 8.13 -16.57
CA ASP A 431 -35.55 9.20 -16.45
C ASP A 431 -35.07 9.71 -17.81
N ASP A 432 -34.88 8.81 -18.79
CA ASP A 432 -34.57 9.17 -20.18
C ASP A 432 -35.71 10.00 -20.79
N LEU A 433 -36.96 9.60 -20.57
CA LEU A 433 -38.14 10.32 -21.04
C LEU A 433 -38.22 11.73 -20.43
N LEU A 434 -38.01 11.86 -19.11
CA LEU A 434 -37.92 13.17 -18.45
C LEU A 434 -36.81 14.04 -19.05
N ALA A 435 -35.62 13.48 -19.29
CA ALA A 435 -34.52 14.21 -19.92
C ALA A 435 -34.88 14.69 -21.33
N THR A 436 -35.59 13.88 -22.13
CA THR A 436 -36.05 14.28 -23.47
C THR A 436 -37.11 15.38 -23.43
N TYR A 437 -38.06 15.30 -22.49
CA TYR A 437 -39.07 16.35 -22.31
C TYR A 437 -38.44 17.66 -21.83
N GLU A 438 -37.52 17.60 -20.88
CA GLU A 438 -36.75 18.76 -20.43
C GLU A 438 -35.98 19.41 -21.59
N ALA A 439 -35.32 18.61 -22.43
CA ALA A 439 -34.63 19.12 -23.61
C ALA A 439 -35.60 19.77 -24.62
N LYS A 440 -36.80 19.20 -24.80
CA LYS A 440 -37.84 19.77 -25.67
C LYS A 440 -38.45 21.06 -25.11
N LEU A 441 -38.70 21.16 -23.82
CA LEU A 441 -39.21 22.37 -23.19
C LEU A 441 -38.21 23.52 -23.34
N VAL A 442 -36.93 23.25 -23.10
CA VAL A 442 -35.85 24.22 -23.36
C VAL A 442 -35.81 24.62 -24.85
N GLN A 443 -35.99 23.67 -25.77
CA GLN A 443 -36.05 23.96 -27.21
C GLN A 443 -37.21 24.90 -27.59
N TYR A 444 -38.35 24.81 -26.90
CA TYR A 444 -39.50 25.70 -27.09
C TYR A 444 -39.45 26.98 -26.24
N GLY A 445 -38.36 27.21 -25.51
CA GLY A 445 -38.15 28.41 -24.71
C GLY A 445 -38.90 28.44 -23.38
N ILE A 446 -39.35 27.29 -22.88
CA ILE A 446 -40.04 27.13 -21.59
C ILE A 446 -38.99 26.73 -20.54
N PRO A 447 -38.64 27.60 -19.57
CA PRO A 447 -37.74 27.28 -18.47
C PRO A 447 -38.30 26.17 -17.57
N LYS A 448 -37.41 25.35 -16.99
CA LYS A 448 -37.83 24.22 -16.14
C LYS A 448 -38.57 24.68 -14.89
N GLU A 449 -38.31 25.91 -14.46
CA GLU A 449 -38.91 26.54 -13.29
C GLU A 449 -40.40 26.87 -13.49
N GLU A 450 -40.88 26.93 -14.74
CA GLU A 450 -42.29 27.24 -15.06
C GLU A 450 -43.22 26.01 -14.94
N LEU A 451 -42.68 24.80 -14.79
CA LEU A 451 -43.48 23.57 -14.63
C LEU A 451 -44.28 23.52 -13.32
N GLY A 452 -43.87 24.27 -12.29
CA GLY A 452 -44.58 24.33 -11.01
C GLY A 452 -44.51 23.06 -10.15
N PHE A 453 -43.81 22.02 -10.61
CA PHE A 453 -43.51 20.80 -9.85
C PHE A 453 -42.16 20.21 -10.27
N GLU A 454 -41.49 19.53 -9.34
CA GLU A 454 -40.27 18.77 -9.64
C GLU A 454 -40.64 17.30 -9.87
N PRO A 455 -40.38 16.72 -11.06
CA PRO A 455 -40.66 15.31 -11.31
C PRO A 455 -39.79 14.44 -10.41
N LEU A 456 -40.43 13.51 -9.69
CA LEU A 456 -39.76 12.61 -8.75
C LEU A 456 -38.83 11.66 -9.51
N ARG A 457 -37.52 11.75 -9.26
CA ARG A 457 -36.52 10.82 -9.77
C ARG A 457 -36.17 9.80 -8.70
N THR A 458 -36.12 8.54 -9.08
CA THR A 458 -35.77 7.47 -8.16
C THR A 458 -34.29 7.61 -7.77
N THR A 459 -33.98 7.68 -6.49
CA THR A 459 -32.58 7.85 -5.98
C THR A 459 -31.73 6.57 -6.07
N SER A 460 -32.34 5.46 -6.51
CA SER A 460 -31.68 4.16 -6.65
C SER A 460 -30.70 4.17 -7.83
N ARG A 461 -29.40 4.27 -7.55
CA ARG A 461 -28.35 4.08 -8.57
C ARG A 461 -28.21 2.60 -8.91
N TRP A 462 -28.82 2.18 -10.01
CA TRP A 462 -28.62 0.85 -10.58
C TRP A 462 -27.30 0.82 -11.36
N THR A 463 -26.31 0.06 -10.88
CA THR A 463 -24.93 0.05 -11.40
C THR A 463 -24.78 -0.60 -12.79
N TYR A 464 -25.80 -1.29 -13.29
CA TYR A 464 -25.73 -2.14 -14.49
C TYR A 464 -26.44 -1.56 -15.73
N LEU A 465 -27.02 -0.35 -15.65
CA LEU A 465 -27.86 0.24 -16.71
C LEU A 465 -27.38 1.63 -17.15
N SER A 466 -26.12 1.71 -17.61
CA SER A 466 -25.52 2.93 -18.15
C SER A 466 -25.38 2.84 -19.67
N GLY A 467 -26.37 3.32 -20.41
CA GLY A 467 -26.34 3.45 -21.87
C GLY A 467 -27.17 4.64 -22.32
N PRO A 468 -26.93 5.24 -23.51
CA PRO A 468 -27.59 6.46 -23.97
C PRO A 468 -29.12 6.32 -24.08
N ALA A 469 -29.81 7.45 -23.98
CA ALA A 469 -31.27 7.52 -23.96
C ALA A 469 -31.90 6.80 -25.17
N GLY A 470 -32.88 5.93 -24.91
CA GLY A 470 -33.59 5.16 -25.94
C GLY A 470 -32.97 3.79 -26.27
N LEU A 471 -31.82 3.43 -25.71
CA LEU A 471 -31.27 2.08 -25.75
C LEU A 471 -31.39 1.42 -24.37
N VAL A 472 -32.51 0.73 -24.17
CA VAL A 472 -32.53 -0.39 -23.24
C VAL A 472 -31.98 -1.59 -24.00
N THR A 473 -30.67 -1.79 -23.97
CA THR A 473 -30.10 -3.05 -24.42
C THR A 473 -30.48 -4.12 -23.41
N ARG A 474 -31.21 -5.15 -23.87
CA ARG A 474 -31.26 -6.43 -23.15
C ARG A 474 -29.81 -6.92 -23.10
N ASN A 475 -29.17 -6.84 -21.94
CA ASN A 475 -27.94 -7.60 -21.77
C ASN A 475 -28.32 -9.09 -21.78
N PRO A 476 -27.60 -9.94 -22.53
CA PRO A 476 -27.82 -11.37 -22.54
C PRO A 476 -27.55 -12.00 -21.17
#